data_AF-A0A090VW37-F1
#
_entry.id   AF-A0A090VW37-F1
#
_cell.length_a   1.000
_cell.length_b   1.000
_cell.length_c   1.000
_cell.angle_alpha   90.00
_cell.angle_beta   90.00
_cell.angle_gamma   90.00
#
_symmetry.space_group_name_H-M   'P 1'
#
loop_
_entity.id
_entity.type
_entity.pdbx_description
1 polymer ?
#
loop_
_entity_poly.entity_id
_entity_poly.type
_entity_poly.pdbx_seq_one_letter_code
_entity_poly.pdbx_strand_id
1 'polypeptide(L)' 'MATKEDYQIMQICAKETYPVRHPVLRTGKPIETCAFNGDDLPSTMHIGLFIKILL' A
#
# COMPACT_ATOMS: atom_id res chain seq x y z
N MET A 1 22.31 6.15 4.67
CA MET A 1 21.14 6.23 3.78
C MET A 1 20.74 4.81 3.45
N ALA A 2 19.45 4.48 3.43
CA ALA A 2 19.02 3.15 3.01
C ALA A 2 19.30 2.94 1.51
N THR A 3 19.74 1.75 1.12
CA THR A 3 19.97 1.36 -0.27
C THR A 3 18.81 0.49 -0.78
N LYS A 4 18.80 0.18 -2.08
CA LYS A 4 17.76 -0.68 -2.68
C LYS A 4 17.67 -2.04 -1.97
N GLU A 5 18.79 -2.54 -1.49
CA GLU A 5 18.92 -3.83 -0.82
C GLU A 5 18.20 -3.86 0.53
N ASP A 6 17.97 -2.70 1.16
CA ASP A 6 17.25 -2.55 2.42
C ASP A 6 15.72 -2.67 2.26
N TYR A 7 15.22 -2.78 1.03
CA TYR A 7 13.80 -2.87 0.75
C TYR A 7 13.40 -4.16 0.05
N GLN A 8 12.15 -4.59 0.28
CA GLN A 8 11.51 -5.71 -0.37
C GLN A 8 10.18 -5.26 -1.00
N ILE A 9 9.99 -5.64 -2.26
CA ILE A 9 8.73 -5.45 -2.97
C ILE A 9 7.88 -6.70 -2.77
N MET A 10 6.61 -6.53 -2.38
CA MET A 10 5.68 -7.64 -2.15
C MET A 10 4.31 -7.30 -2.73
N GLN A 11 3.63 -8.31 -3.28
CA GLN A 11 2.20 -8.19 -3.59
C GLN A 11 1.40 -8.14 -2.28
N ILE A 12 0.43 -7.23 -2.21
CA ILE A 12 -0.43 -7.02 -1.05
C ILE A 12 -1.90 -6.99 -1.49
N CYS A 13 -2.84 -7.04 -0.56
CA CYS A 13 -4.25 -6.80 -0.85
C CYS A 13 -4.58 -5.31 -0.88
N ALA A 14 -5.73 -4.94 -1.46
CA ALA A 14 -6.17 -3.55 -1.57
C ALA A 14 -6.22 -2.83 -0.20
N LYS A 15 -6.68 -3.51 0.86
CA LYS A 15 -6.83 -2.92 2.20
C LYS A 15 -5.49 -2.55 2.84
N GLU A 16 -4.42 -3.27 2.52
CA GLU A 16 -3.07 -2.96 3.00
C GLU A 16 -2.53 -1.65 2.43
N THR A 17 -3.16 -1.10 1.39
CA THR A 17 -2.82 0.23 0.87
C THR A 17 -3.41 1.36 1.70
N TYR A 18 -4.43 1.12 2.54
CA TYR A 18 -5.19 2.17 3.22
C TYR A 18 -4.34 3.00 4.19
N PRO A 19 -3.41 2.42 4.98
CA PRO A 19 -2.51 3.21 5.83
C PRO A 19 -1.67 4.24 5.08
N VAL A 20 -1.45 4.05 3.77
CA VAL A 20 -0.75 5.01 2.91
C VAL A 20 -1.75 5.91 2.17
N ARG A 21 -2.78 5.32 1.53
CA ARG A 21 -3.79 6.08 0.77
C ARG A 21 -4.54 7.09 1.63
N HIS A 22 -4.81 6.76 2.90
CA HIS A 22 -5.58 7.63 3.79
C HIS A 22 -4.87 8.95 4.10
N PRO A 23 -3.67 8.94 4.72
CA PRO A 23 -2.97 10.19 5.00
C PRO A 23 -2.47 10.92 3.74
N VAL A 24 -2.19 10.22 2.64
CA VAL A 24 -1.59 10.82 1.42
C VAL A 24 -2.62 11.26 0.39
N LEU A 25 -3.64 10.44 0.09
CA LEU A 25 -4.59 10.67 -1.01
C LEU A 25 -6.01 11.02 -0.53
N ARG A 26 -6.34 10.74 0.74
CA ARG A 26 -7.68 10.91 1.32
C ARG A 26 -7.64 11.67 2.65
N THR A 27 -6.68 12.58 2.82
CA THR A 27 -6.52 13.38 4.03
C THR A 27 -7.83 14.08 4.40
N GLY A 28 -8.26 13.95 5.66
CA GLY A 28 -9.50 14.55 6.18
C GLY A 28 -10.80 13.86 5.74
N LYS A 29 -10.75 12.75 5.00
CA LYS A 29 -11.93 11.94 4.65
C LYS A 29 -12.04 10.69 5.54
N PRO A 30 -13.23 10.06 5.63
CA PRO A 30 -13.37 8.76 6.29
C PRO A 30 -12.49 7.68 5.66
N ILE A 31 -12.01 6.72 6.47
CA ILE A 31 -11.09 5.66 6.04
C ILE A 31 -11.70 4.75 4.96
N GLU A 32 -13.02 4.61 4.96
CA GLU A 32 -13.79 3.85 3.98
C GLU A 32 -13.63 4.41 2.56
N THR A 33 -13.29 5.70 2.43
CA THR A 33 -13.04 6.35 1.13
C THR A 33 -11.72 5.93 0.47
N CYS A 34 -10.90 5.11 1.15
CA CYS A 34 -9.71 4.47 0.59
C CYS A 34 -10.03 3.23 -0.26
N ALA A 35 -11.24 2.68 -0.15
CA ALA A 35 -11.74 1.64 -1.04
C ALA A 35 -12.04 2.27 -2.41
N PHE A 36 -11.26 1.90 -3.43
CA PHE A 36 -11.44 2.43 -4.78
C PHE A 36 -12.17 1.43 -5.65
N ASN A 37 -12.98 1.94 -6.58
CA ASN A 37 -13.60 1.11 -7.61
C ASN A 37 -12.49 0.41 -8.42
N GLY A 38 -12.59 -0.91 -8.52
CA GLY A 38 -11.63 -1.72 -9.26
C GLY A 38 -10.52 -2.35 -8.42
N ASP A 39 -10.44 -2.06 -7.11
CA ASP A 39 -9.43 -2.64 -6.21
C ASP A 39 -9.44 -4.18 -6.23
N ASP A 40 -10.62 -4.78 -6.37
CA ASP A 40 -10.82 -6.24 -6.33
C ASP A 40 -11.05 -6.88 -7.71
N LEU A 41 -10.79 -6.17 -8.82
CA LEU A 41 -10.89 -6.78 -10.15
C LEU A 41 -9.79 -7.84 -10.31
N PRO A 42 -10.05 -8.95 -11.03
CA PRO A 42 -9.03 -9.99 -11.29
C PRO A 42 -7.78 -9.48 -12.01
N SER A 43 -7.90 -8.36 -12.73
CA SER A 43 -6.81 -7.70 -13.44
C SER A 43 -6.03 -6.68 -12.59
N THR A 44 -6.44 -6.44 -11.35
CA THR A 44 -5.83 -5.45 -10.45
C THR A 44 -4.81 -6.13 -9.55
N MET A 45 -3.64 -5.52 -9.42
CA MET A 45 -2.58 -5.93 -8.50
C MET A 45 -2.17 -4.75 -7.63
N HIS A 46 -2.00 -4.99 -6.33
CA HIS A 46 -1.46 -4.01 -5.39
C HIS A 46 -0.07 -4.46 -4.94
N ILE A 47 0.86 -3.49 -4.86
CA ILE A 47 2.26 -3.75 -4.55
C ILE A 47 2.70 -2.82 -3.41
N GLY A 48 3.34 -3.37 -2.39
CA GLY A 48 3.95 -2.64 -1.28
C GLY A 48 5.47 -2.66 -1.33
N LEU A 49 6.11 -1.63 -0.78
CA LEU A 49 7.56 -1.54 -0.55
C LEU A 49 7.81 -1.52 0.97
N PHE A 50 8.49 -2.55 1.47
CA PHE A 50 8.76 -2.73 2.89
C PHE A 50 10.25 -2.63 3.18
N ILE A 51 10.62 -2.11 4.34
CA ILE A 51 12.00 -2.20 4.83
C ILE A 51 12.24 -3.65 5.27
N LYS A 52 13.33 -4.26 4.81
CA LYS A 52 13.79 -5.53 5.33
C LYS A 52 14.28 -5.29 6.76
N ILE A 53 13.54 -5.80 7.73
CA ILE A 53 14.03 -5.82 9.11
C ILE A 53 15.07 -6.94 9.19
N LEU A 54 16.36 -6.57 9.32
CA LEU A 54 17.36 -7.49 9.82
C LEU A 54 17.04 -7.73 11.30
N LEU A 55 16.60 -8.94 11.63
CA LEU A 55 16.73 -9.46 12.99
C LEU A 55 18.18 -9.92 13.22
#